data_AF-A0A1N7RI71-F1
#
_entry.id   AF-A0A1N7RI71-F1
#
_cell.length_a   1.000
_cell.length_b   1.000
_cell.length_c   1.000
_cell.angle_alpha   90.00
_cell.angle_beta   90.00
_cell.angle_gamma   90.00
#
_symmetry.space_group_name_H-M   'P 1'
#
loop_
_entity.id
_entity.type
_entity.pdbx_description
1 polymer ?
#
loop_
_entity_poly.entity_id
_entity_poly.type
_entity_poly.pdbx_seq_one_letter_code
_entity_poly.pdbx_strand_id
1 'polypeptide(L)'
;MAKNSQIKSFKNVIGVKLSDDPRINHYEVSFRRWLAREIHYGRVSVAQATVELSISDTQIRLICKQYPPEVVTLPAMTEAEKKKLEELEKQVKLLQKQLEHAEIKNIALETLIDVAENDLKIPIRKKPGAKQ
;
A
#
# COMPACT_ATOMS: atom_id res chain seq x y z
N MET A 1 13.93 -28.24 2.08
CA MET A 1 14.29 -27.68 0.76
C MET A 1 13.10 -26.86 0.25
N ALA A 2 13.15 -25.52 0.26
CA ALA A 2 12.20 -24.63 -0.45
C ALA A 2 12.52 -23.14 -0.19
N LYS A 3 13.66 -22.61 -0.66
CA LYS A 3 13.92 -21.15 -0.63
C LYS A 3 14.56 -20.56 -1.90
N ASN A 4 14.86 -21.37 -2.92
CA ASN A 4 15.56 -20.92 -4.15
C ASN A 4 14.62 -20.53 -5.32
N SER A 5 13.30 -20.58 -5.15
CA SER A 5 12.36 -20.30 -6.26
C SER A 5 11.96 -18.83 -6.40
N GLN A 6 11.98 -18.05 -5.31
CA GLN A 6 11.49 -16.67 -5.32
C GLN A 6 12.52 -15.65 -5.85
N ILE A 7 13.83 -15.95 -5.74
CA ILE A 7 14.92 -15.07 -6.17
C ILE A 7 15.02 -15.01 -7.71
N LYS A 8 14.74 -16.13 -8.38
CA LYS A 8 14.78 -16.22 -9.85
C LYS A 8 13.73 -15.33 -10.53
N SER A 9 12.61 -15.05 -9.86
CA SER A 9 11.55 -14.20 -10.39
C SER A 9 11.93 -12.71 -10.41
N PHE A 10 12.81 -12.26 -9.50
CA PHE A 10 13.14 -10.84 -9.35
C PHE A 10 14.12 -10.30 -10.39
N LYS A 11 15.03 -11.15 -10.92
CA LYS A 11 15.91 -10.79 -12.05
C LYS A 11 15.10 -10.36 -13.28
N ASN A 12 13.89 -10.89 -13.46
CA ASN A 12 13.01 -10.59 -14.59
C ASN A 12 12.16 -9.32 -14.41
N VAL A 13 12.15 -8.71 -13.21
CA VAL A 13 11.31 -7.52 -12.89
C VAL A 13 12.09 -6.22 -13.09
N ILE A 14 13.42 -6.27 -13.14
CA ILE A 14 14.25 -5.09 -13.39
C ILE A 14 14.20 -4.83 -14.90
N GLY A 15 13.58 -3.71 -15.26
CA GLY A 15 13.48 -3.24 -16.63
C GLY A 15 14.82 -3.28 -17.35
N VAL A 16 14.76 -3.71 -18.61
CA VAL A 16 15.90 -3.83 -19.51
C VAL A 16 16.72 -2.53 -19.51
N LYS A 17 17.95 -2.63 -18.98
CA LYS A 17 19.12 -1.73 -19.16
C LYS A 17 18.91 -0.23 -18.85
N LEU A 18 19.72 0.30 -17.92
CA LEU A 18 20.04 1.74 -17.88
C LEU A 18 21.55 1.97 -18.11
N SER A 19 21.87 2.35 -19.35
CA SER A 19 23.05 3.08 -19.89
C SER A 19 24.47 2.49 -19.82
N ASP A 20 25.28 2.92 -20.80
CA ASP A 20 26.58 2.42 -21.23
C ASP A 20 27.77 3.21 -20.61
N ASP A 21 28.24 2.91 -19.38
CA ASP A 21 29.67 2.95 -18.88
C ASP A 21 29.78 2.61 -17.35
N PRO A 22 30.92 2.15 -16.76
CA PRO A 22 31.05 0.75 -16.33
C PRO A 22 31.70 0.57 -14.94
N ARG A 23 31.44 1.45 -13.95
CA ARG A 23 32.14 1.37 -12.65
C ARG A 23 31.26 1.25 -11.41
N ILE A 24 30.25 2.09 -11.17
CA ILE A 24 29.41 2.01 -9.94
C ILE A 24 27.93 2.42 -10.16
N ASN A 25 27.57 3.03 -11.29
CA ASN A 25 26.18 3.41 -11.61
C ASN A 25 25.38 2.33 -12.37
N HIS A 26 25.94 1.11 -12.53
CA HIS A 26 25.30 0.01 -13.27
C HIS A 26 24.08 -0.59 -12.55
N TYR A 27 23.81 -0.18 -11.32
CA TYR A 27 22.72 -0.71 -10.51
C TYR A 27 21.77 0.40 -10.08
N GLU A 28 20.48 0.19 -10.34
CA GLU A 28 19.41 1.03 -9.82
C GLU A 28 19.55 1.19 -8.30
N VAL A 29 19.25 2.39 -7.79
CA VAL A 29 19.27 2.67 -6.34
C VAL A 29 18.41 1.66 -5.58
N SER A 30 17.27 1.27 -6.15
CA SER A 30 16.36 0.25 -5.64
C SER A 30 17.05 -1.11 -5.48
N PHE A 31 17.81 -1.54 -6.48
CA PHE A 31 18.58 -2.80 -6.43
C PHE A 31 19.66 -2.76 -5.35
N ARG A 32 20.42 -1.67 -5.25
CA ARG A 32 21.48 -1.53 -4.23
C ARG A 32 20.90 -1.57 -2.82
N ARG A 33 19.77 -0.89 -2.58
CA ARG A 33 19.03 -0.94 -1.30
C ARG A 33 18.50 -2.33 -0.99
N TRP A 34 17.92 -3.02 -1.98
CA TRP A 34 17.45 -4.39 -1.83
C TRP A 34 18.60 -5.34 -1.51
N LEU A 35 19.73 -5.26 -2.22
CA LEU A 35 20.88 -6.13 -2.00
C LEU A 35 21.48 -5.94 -0.61
N ALA A 36 21.66 -4.69 -0.17
CA ALA A 36 22.15 -4.38 1.19
C ALA A 36 21.19 -4.94 2.26
N ARG A 37 19.87 -4.79 2.05
CA ARG A 37 18.83 -5.34 2.93
C ARG A 37 18.94 -6.87 3.04
N GLU A 38 19.08 -7.56 1.91
CA GLU A 38 19.02 -9.02 1.86
C GLU A 38 20.27 -9.71 2.39
N ILE A 39 21.42 -9.04 2.25
CA ILE A 39 22.67 -9.44 2.91
C ILE A 39 22.58 -9.22 4.41
N HIS A 40 22.02 -8.09 4.87
CA HIS A 40 21.85 -7.82 6.29
C HIS A 40 20.95 -8.85 6.99
N TYR A 41 19.83 -9.24 6.37
CA TYR A 41 18.95 -10.28 6.90
C TYR A 41 19.51 -11.71 6.77
N GLY A 42 20.73 -11.88 6.24
CA GLY A 42 21.40 -13.18 6.11
C GLY A 42 20.73 -14.13 5.11
N ARG A 43 19.86 -13.62 4.24
CA ARG A 43 19.16 -14.43 3.21
C ARG A 43 20.06 -14.73 2.02
N VAL A 44 21.00 -13.85 1.73
CA VAL A 44 22.02 -14.00 0.70
C VAL A 44 23.37 -13.70 1.33
N SER A 45 24.30 -14.64 1.27
CA SER A 45 25.70 -14.39 1.67
C SER A 45 26.40 -13.55 0.60
N VAL A 46 27.37 -12.73 0.98
CA VAL A 46 28.17 -11.94 0.04
C VAL A 46 28.78 -12.82 -1.05
N ALA A 47 29.29 -14.01 -0.68
CA ALA A 47 29.84 -14.98 -1.63
C ALA A 47 28.78 -15.60 -2.56
N GLN A 48 27.53 -15.69 -2.13
CA GLN A 48 26.45 -16.15 -2.99
C GLN A 48 26.03 -15.04 -3.97
N ALA A 49 26.02 -13.79 -3.53
CA ALA A 49 25.71 -12.65 -4.37
C ALA A 49 26.76 -12.41 -5.47
N THR A 50 28.06 -12.61 -5.18
CA THR A 50 29.12 -12.48 -6.19
C THR A 50 28.96 -13.52 -7.31
N VAL A 51 28.60 -14.77 -6.96
CA VAL A 51 28.39 -15.86 -7.92
C VAL A 51 27.09 -15.68 -8.71
N GLU A 52 26.01 -15.28 -8.04
CA GLU A 52 24.67 -15.17 -8.64
C GLU A 52 24.50 -13.91 -9.50
N LEU A 53 25.14 -12.81 -9.12
CA LEU A 53 24.96 -11.48 -9.73
C LEU A 53 26.21 -10.97 -10.47
N SER A 54 27.31 -11.74 -10.47
CA SER A 54 28.60 -11.37 -11.09
C SER A 54 29.12 -9.99 -10.63
N ILE A 55 28.80 -9.61 -9.40
CA ILE A 55 29.24 -8.34 -8.78
C ILE A 55 30.51 -8.61 -8.00
N SER A 56 31.47 -7.68 -8.04
CA SER A 56 32.67 -7.79 -7.22
C SER A 56 32.33 -7.65 -5.73
N ASP A 57 33.00 -8.46 -4.92
CA ASP A 57 32.93 -8.45 -3.46
C ASP A 57 33.21 -7.05 -2.85
N THR A 58 34.09 -6.27 -3.49
CA THR A 58 34.37 -4.87 -3.10
C THR A 58 33.19 -3.94 -3.33
N GLN A 59 32.46 -4.12 -4.44
CA GLN A 59 31.28 -3.32 -4.77
C GLN A 59 30.12 -3.66 -3.83
N ILE A 60 29.93 -4.94 -3.49
CA ILE A 60 28.90 -5.37 -2.54
C ILE A 60 29.16 -4.77 -1.16
N ARG A 61 30.41 -4.78 -0.68
CA ARG A 61 30.78 -4.12 0.58
C ARG A 61 30.54 -2.61 0.54
N LEU A 62 30.84 -1.94 -0.58
CA LEU A 62 30.58 -0.52 -0.73
C LEU A 62 29.07 -0.22 -0.68
N ILE A 63 28.25 -1.05 -1.34
CA ILE A 63 26.78 -0.96 -1.31
C ILE A 63 26.25 -1.13 0.12
N CYS A 64 26.74 -2.13 0.87
CA CYS A 64 26.34 -2.35 2.25
C CYS A 64 26.78 -1.20 3.18
N LYS A 65 27.91 -0.55 2.90
CA LYS A 65 28.38 0.64 3.63
C LYS A 65 27.53 1.88 3.31
N GLN A 66 27.11 2.02 2.05
CA GLN A 66 26.30 3.15 1.58
C GLN A 66 24.84 3.06 2.01
N TYR A 67 24.31 1.85 2.09
CA TYR A 67 22.96 1.56 2.56
C TYR A 67 23.07 0.68 3.81
N PRO A 68 23.47 1.26 4.95
CA PRO A 68 23.43 0.52 6.20
C PRO A 68 22.00 0.00 6.43
N PRO A 69 21.84 -1.02 7.27
CA PRO A 69 20.55 -1.44 7.81
C PRO A 69 20.04 -0.36 8.78
N GLU A 70 19.90 0.85 8.28
CA GLU A 70 19.11 1.86 8.92
C GLU A 70 17.71 1.27 8.89
N VAL A 71 17.33 0.69 10.04
CA VAL A 71 15.94 0.61 10.44
C VAL A 71 15.41 1.97 10.04
N VAL A 72 14.54 2.00 9.02
CA VAL A 72 13.82 3.22 8.67
C VAL A 72 12.95 3.47 9.89
N THR A 73 13.54 4.03 10.94
CA THR A 73 12.83 4.51 12.10
C THR A 73 12.14 5.73 11.53
N LEU A 74 10.90 5.52 11.09
CA LEU A 74 9.99 6.62 10.86
C LEU A 74 10.10 7.51 12.11
N PRO A 75 10.30 8.83 11.93
CA PRO A 75 10.37 9.72 13.08
C PRO A 75 9.15 9.46 13.96
N ALA A 76 9.38 9.28 15.26
CA ALA A 76 8.28 9.07 16.19
C ALA A 76 7.32 10.26 16.06
N MET A 77 6.02 9.96 15.87
CA MET A 77 5.00 11.01 15.74
C MET A 77 5.13 11.99 16.90
N THR A 78 5.13 13.27 16.57
CA THR A 78 5.13 14.35 17.56
C THR A 78 3.82 14.34 18.35
N GLU A 79 3.82 14.86 19.58
CA GLU A 79 2.61 14.91 20.41
C GLU A 79 1.48 15.70 19.74
N ALA A 80 1.81 16.74 18.98
CA ALA A 80 0.86 17.52 18.20
C ALA A 80 0.18 16.69 17.10
N GLU A 81 0.95 15.85 16.39
CA GLU A 81 0.42 14.96 15.36
C GLU A 81 -0.47 13.86 15.96
N LYS A 82 -0.12 13.32 17.12
CA LYS A 82 -0.95 12.35 17.84
C LYS A 82 -2.30 12.95 18.24
N LYS A 83 -2.28 14.16 18.80
CA LYS A 83 -3.52 14.86 19.18
C LYS A 83 -4.40 15.16 17.97
N LYS A 84 -3.80 15.57 16.85
CA LYS A 84 -4.52 15.78 15.58
C LYS A 84 -5.14 14.48 15.05
N LEU A 85 -4.42 13.35 15.17
CA LEU A 85 -4.93 12.05 14.76
C LEU A 85 -6.14 11.64 15.61
N GLU A 86 -6.08 11.79 16.93
CA GLU A 86 -7.22 11.50 17.82
C GLU A 86 -8.44 12.37 17.51
N GLU A 87 -8.23 13.65 17.20
CA GLU A 87 -9.31 14.55 16.81
C GLU A 87 -9.94 14.12 15.49
N LEU A 88 -9.11 13.75 14.51
CA LEU A 88 -9.56 13.27 13.21
C LEU A 88 -10.34 11.96 13.32
N GLU A 89 -9.88 11.02 14.16
CA GLU A 89 -10.61 9.77 14.43
C GLU A 89 -11.98 10.02 15.06
N LYS A 90 -12.09 10.99 15.97
CA LYS A 90 -13.39 11.37 16.56
C LYS A 90 -14.32 11.94 15.50
N GLN A 91 -13.82 12.80 14.61
CA GLN A 91 -14.59 13.36 13.52
C GLN A 91 -15.07 12.27 12.54
N VAL A 92 -14.20 11.33 12.17
CA VAL A 92 -14.55 10.19 11.30
C VAL A 92 -15.66 9.36 11.93
N LYS A 93 -15.55 9.00 13.22
CA LYS A 93 -16.59 8.23 13.91
C LYS A 93 -17.92 8.98 14.00
N LEU A 94 -17.89 10.30 14.20
CA LEU A 94 -19.11 11.11 14.22
C LEU A 94 -19.78 11.13 12.84
N LEU A 95 -19.00 11.36 11.78
CA LEU A 95 -19.50 11.39 10.41
C LEU A 95 -20.08 10.03 9.97
N GLN A 96 -19.43 8.93 10.34
CA GLN A 96 -19.93 7.58 10.08
C GLN A 96 -21.31 7.36 10.71
N LYS A 97 -21.50 7.75 11.97
CA LYS A 97 -22.81 7.64 12.64
C LYS A 97 -23.88 8.50 11.98
N GLN A 98 -23.53 9.70 11.53
CA GLN A 98 -24.48 10.58 10.83
C GLN A 98 -24.91 9.96 9.49
N LEU A 99 -23.97 9.33 8.78
CA LEU A 99 -24.22 8.64 7.53
C LEU A 99 -25.14 7.43 7.76
N GLU A 100 -24.83 6.57 8.72
CA GLU A 100 -25.68 5.42 9.08
C GLU A 100 -27.11 5.86 9.43
N HIS A 101 -27.25 6.94 10.20
CA HIS A 101 -28.56 7.46 10.56
C HIS A 101 -29.33 8.03 9.36
N ALA A 102 -28.65 8.65 8.40
CA ALA A 102 -29.27 9.12 7.16
C ALA A 102 -29.70 7.95 6.26
N GLU A 103 -28.88 6.90 6.17
CA GLU A 103 -29.22 5.68 5.42
C GLU A 103 -30.45 4.98 6.01
N ILE A 104 -30.48 4.77 7.33
CA ILE A 104 -31.64 4.18 8.02
C ILE A 104 -32.91 5.00 7.78
N LYS A 105 -32.80 6.34 7.84
CA LYS A 105 -33.94 7.23 7.54
C LYS A 105 -34.42 7.06 6.12
N ASN A 106 -33.52 7.02 5.14
CA ASN A 106 -33.90 6.84 3.74
C ASN A 106 -34.59 5.49 3.53
N ILE A 107 -34.03 4.40 4.06
CA ILE A 107 -34.62 3.06 3.98
C ILE A 107 -36.01 3.05 4.63
N ALA A 108 -36.15 3.64 5.81
CA ALA A 108 -37.43 3.72 6.53
C ALA A 108 -38.48 4.53 5.74
N LEU A 109 -38.08 5.63 5.10
CA LEU A 109 -38.97 6.43 4.26
C LEU A 109 -39.40 5.66 3.01
N GLU A 110 -38.48 4.97 2.32
CA GLU A 110 -38.79 4.14 1.16
C GLU A 110 -39.73 2.99 1.53
N THR A 111 -39.44 2.26 2.61
CA THR A 111 -40.32 1.18 3.08
C THR A 111 -41.69 1.69 3.52
N LEU A 112 -41.78 2.86 4.15
CA LEU A 112 -43.07 3.44 4.53
C LEU A 112 -43.89 3.86 3.29
N ILE A 113 -43.23 4.35 2.24
CA ILE A 113 -43.87 4.61 0.95
C ILE A 113 -44.41 3.31 0.35
N ASP A 114 -43.61 2.24 0.34
CA ASP A 114 -44.03 0.95 -0.21
C ASP A 114 -45.24 0.37 0.54
N VAL A 115 -45.25 0.45 1.88
CA VAL A 115 -46.41 0.02 2.70
C VAL A 115 -47.64 0.87 2.40
N ALA A 116 -47.50 2.19 2.30
CA ALA A 116 -48.62 3.07 2.00
C ALA A 116 -49.21 2.83 0.60
N GLU A 117 -48.39 2.54 -0.41
CA GLU A 117 -48.86 2.25 -1.76
C GLU A 117 -49.47 0.85 -1.88
N ASN A 118 -48.86 -0.17 -1.27
CA ASN A 118 -49.29 -1.55 -1.42
C ASN A 118 -50.48 -1.91 -0.53
N ASP A 119 -50.45 -1.53 0.75
CA ASP A 119 -51.43 -1.97 1.74
C ASP A 119 -52.55 -0.95 1.90
N LEU A 120 -52.21 0.34 1.95
CA LEU A 120 -53.18 1.43 2.13
C LEU A 120 -53.72 1.99 0.81
N LYS A 121 -53.14 1.60 -0.33
CA LYS A 121 -53.50 2.07 -1.69
C LYS A 121 -53.45 3.60 -1.85
N ILE A 122 -52.63 4.28 -1.05
CA ILE A 122 -52.43 5.73 -1.13
C ILE A 122 -51.31 5.98 -2.16
N PRO A 123 -51.58 6.62 -3.31
CA PRO A 123 -50.54 6.88 -4.31
C PRO A 123 -49.64 8.04 -3.87
N ILE A 124 -48.36 7.76 -3.59
CA ILE A 124 -47.40 8.78 -3.13
C ILE A 124 -46.35 9.08 -4.23
N ARG A 125 -45.82 8.04 -4.88
CA ARG A 125 -44.80 8.17 -5.93
C ARG A 125 -45.45 8.54 -7.26
N LYS A 126 -44.80 9.43 -8.01
CA LYS A 126 -45.18 9.71 -9.40
C LYS A 126 -44.95 8.45 -10.25
N LYS A 127 -46.02 7.94 -10.89
CA LYS A 127 -45.92 6.79 -11.78
C LYS A 127 -45.17 7.17 -13.07
N PRO A 128 -44.14 6.40 -13.49
CA PRO A 128 -43.46 6.65 -14.75
C PRO A 128 -44.47 6.51 -15.90
N GLY A 129 -44.72 7.60 -16.62
CA GLY A 129 -45.65 7.64 -17.77
C GLY A 129 -46.86 8.57 -17.65
N ALA A 130 -47.11 9.20 -16.50
CA ALA A 130 -48.12 10.27 -16.43
C ALA A 130 -47.62 11.50 -17.22
N LYS A 131 -48.18 11.70 -18.42
CA LYS A 131 -47.94 12.90 -19.26
C LYS A 131 -48.21 14.15 -18.41
N GLN A 132 -47.31 15.13 -18.52
CA GLN A 132 -47.45 16.45 -17.89
C GLN A 132 -48.67 17.18 -18.45
#